data_AF-A0A4R3M618-F1
#
_entry.id   AF-A0A4R3M618-F1
#
_cell.length_a   1.000
_cell.length_b   1.000
_cell.length_c   1.000
_cell.angle_alpha   90.00
_cell.angle_beta   90.00
_cell.angle_gamma   90.00
#
_symmetry.space_group_name_H-M   'P 1'
#
loop_
_entity.id
_entity.type
_entity.pdbx_description
1 polymer ?
#
loop_
_entity_poly.entity_id
_entity_poly.type
_entity_poly.pdbx_seq_one_letter_code
_entity_poly.pdbx_strand_id
1 'polypeptide(L)' 'MMALPFLTAFLALLGGAFASRAIGIALWAVTLVLILVLFRLHATDPLDIVL' A
#
# COMPACT_ATOMS: atom_id res chain seq x y z
N MET A 1 0.25 -3.95 -10.25
CA MET A 1 1.05 -2.77 -10.61
C MET A 1 1.56 -2.12 -9.33
N MET A 2 2.88 -1.98 -9.18
CA MET A 2 3.54 -1.49 -7.95
C MET A 2 3.11 -0.09 -7.48
N ALA A 3 2.28 0.65 -8.24
CA ALA A 3 1.85 2.02 -7.94
C ALA A 3 0.77 2.14 -6.84
N LEU A 4 -0.01 1.08 -6.59
CA LEU A 4 -1.15 1.08 -5.65
C LEU A 4 -0.79 1.49 -4.21
N PRO A 5 0.29 0.95 -3.60
CA PRO A 5 0.75 1.39 -2.28
C PRO A 5 1.08 2.88 -2.20
N PHE A 6 1.65 3.45 -3.27
CA PHE A 6 2.03 4.86 -3.30
C PHE A 6 0.79 5.76 -3.39
N LEU A 7 -0.23 5.34 -4.15
CA LEU A 7 -1.52 6.03 -4.22
C LEU A 7 -2.21 6.04 -2.86
N THR A 8 -2.29 4.90 -2.18
CA THR A 8 -2.94 4.84 -0.86
C THR A 8 -2.17 5.59 0.21
N ALA A 9 -0.83 5.60 0.14
CA ALA A 9 0.02 6.41 1.02
C ALA A 9 -0.25 7.92 0.82
N PHE A 10 -0.35 8.36 -0.43
CA PHE A 10 -0.66 9.75 -0.75
C PHE A 10 -2.04 10.16 -0.24
N LEU A 11 -3.06 9.31 -0.43
CA LEU A 11 -4.39 9.55 0.11
C LEU A 11 -4.41 9.54 1.65
N ALA A 12 -3.58 8.72 2.31
CA ALA A 12 -3.45 8.73 3.76
C ALA A 12 -2.90 10.06 4.28
N LEU A 13 -1.91 10.63 3.59
CA LEU A 13 -1.35 11.94 3.91
C LEU A 13 -2.39 13.06 3.70
N LEU A 14 -3.11 13.05 2.58
CA LEU A 14 -4.18 14.02 2.33
C LEU A 14 -5.33 13.90 3.33
N GLY A 15 -5.77 12.66 3.62
CA GLY A 15 -6.83 12.41 4.59
C GLY A 15 -6.45 12.83 6.01
N GLY A 16 -5.20 12.61 6.40
CA GLY A 16 -4.66 13.07 7.69
C GLY A 16 -4.49 14.58 7.78
N ALA A 17 -4.14 15.25 6.67
CA ALA A 17 -3.93 16.70 6.63
C ALA A 17 -5.22 17.51 6.51
N PHE A 18 -6.23 17.03 5.77
CA PHE A 18 -7.41 17.82 5.39
C PHE A 18 -8.75 17.28 5.88
N ALA A 19 -8.84 16.01 6.30
CA ALA A 19 -10.12 15.40 6.67
C ALA A 19 -10.18 15.05 8.17
N SER A 20 -9.47 14.00 8.58
CA SER A 20 -9.36 13.64 9.99
C SER A 20 -8.19 12.69 10.22
N ARG A 21 -7.62 12.76 11.42
CA ARG A 21 -6.55 11.86 11.85
C ARG A 21 -6.96 10.38 11.74
N ALA A 22 -8.23 10.07 12.02
CA ALA A 22 -8.78 8.72 11.89
C ALA A 22 -8.77 8.20 10.44
N ILE A 23 -9.16 9.04 9.47
CA ILE A 23 -9.13 8.68 8.04
C ILE A 23 -7.69 8.47 7.58
N GLY A 24 -6.76 9.34 7.98
CA GLY A 24 -5.34 9.19 7.68
C GLY A 24 -4.77 7.86 8.21
N ILE A 25 -5.09 7.50 9.45
CA ILE A 25 -4.66 6.23 10.07
C ILE A 25 -5.26 5.03 9.33
N ALA A 26 -6.55 5.07 8.98
CA ALA A 26 -7.21 3.99 8.26
C ALA A 26 -6.57 3.74 6.87
N LEU A 27 -6.33 4.81 6.10
CA LEU A 27 -5.68 4.72 4.78
C LEU A 27 -4.22 4.28 4.89
N TRP A 28 -3.52 4.67 5.96
CA TRP A 28 -2.17 4.20 6.22
C TRP A 28 -2.14 2.69 6.52
N ALA A 29 -3.07 2.20 7.34
CA ALA A 29 -3.21 0.76 7.59
C ALA A 29 -3.51 -0.03 6.30
N VAL A 30 -4.40 0.48 5.45
CA VAL A 30 -4.69 -0.10 4.12
C VAL A 30 -3.43 -0.16 3.26
N THR A 31 -2.61 0.90 3.28
CA THR A 31 -1.34 0.95 2.56
C THR A 31 -0.40 -0.18 2.99
N LEU A 32 -0.24 -0.41 4.30
CA LEU A 32 0.60 -1.49 4.80
C LEU A 32 0.10 -2.86 4.36
N VAL A 33 -1.22 -3.10 4.41
CA VAL A 33 -1.81 -4.37 3.94
C VAL A 33 -1.54 -4.59 2.46
N LEU A 34 -1.71 -3.55 1.63
CA LEU A 34 -1.43 -3.63 0.19
C LEU A 34 0.05 -3.94 -0.09
N ILE A 35 0.99 -3.34 0.64
CA ILE A 35 2.41 -3.64 0.51
C ILE A 35 2.66 -5.12 0.81
N LEU A 36 2.15 -5.64 1.91
CA LEU A 36 2.37 -7.04 2.30
C LEU A 36 1.77 -8.03 1.28
N VAL A 37 0.55 -7.75 0.81
CA VAL A 37 -0.12 -8.61 -0.18
C VAL A 37 0.62 -8.57 -1.51
N LEU A 38 0.97 -7.37 -2.01
CA LEU A 38 1.67 -7.24 -3.28
C LEU A 38 3.08 -7.81 -3.21
N PHE A 39 3.79 -7.61 -2.10
CA PHE A 39 5.10 -8.20 -1.87
C PHE A 39 5.02 -9.73 -1.88
N ARG A 40 4.04 -10.32 -1.18
CA ARG A 40 3.80 -11.76 -1.22
C ARG A 40 3.54 -12.23 -2.64
N LEU A 41 2.63 -11.57 -3.37
CA LEU A 41 2.29 -11.94 -4.74
C LEU A 41 3.48 -11.86 -5.69
N HIS A 42 4.34 -10.84 -5.54
CA HIS A 42 5.57 -10.71 -6.33
C HIS A 42 6.60 -11.80 -5.97
N ALA A 43 6.86 -12.01 -4.67
CA ALA A 43 7.85 -12.98 -4.21
C ALA A 43 7.43 -14.45 -4.44
N THR A 44 6.13 -14.73 -4.56
CA THR A 44 5.62 -16.08 -4.90
C THR A 44 5.34 -16.25 -6.39
N ASP A 45 5.64 -15.23 -7.22
CA ASP A 45 5.47 -15.35 -8.66
C ASP A 45 6.50 -16.36 -9.19
N PRO A 46 6.08 -17.51 -9.75
CA PRO A 46 7.01 -18.52 -10.24
C PRO A 46 7.88 -18.02 -11.40
N LEU A 47 7.52 -16.89 -12.04
CA LEU A 47 8.39 -16.21 -13.00
C LEU A 47 9.65 -15.56 -12.35
N ASP A 48 9.70 -15.46 -11.02
CA ASP A 48 10.81 -14.86 -10.25
C ASP A 48 11.88 -15.88 -9.83
N ILE A 49 11.70 -17.18 -10.14
CA ILE A 49 12.67 -18.27 -9.86
C ILE A 49 13.54 -18.57 -11.11
N VAL A 50 13.96 -17.54 -11.84
CA VAL A 50 14.99 -17.67 -12.89
C VAL A 50 16.00 -16.54 -12.70
N LEU A 51 16.96 -16.77 -11.81
CA LEU A 51 18.20 -16.02 -11.71
C LEU A 51 19.34 -17.00 -11.42
#